data_AF-A0A829LWH8-F1
#
_entry.id   AF-A0A829LWH8-F1
#
_cell.length_a   1.000
_cell.length_b   1.000
_cell.length_c   1.000
_cell.angle_alpha   90.00
_cell.angle_beta   90.00
_cell.angle_gamma   90.00
#
_symmetry.space_group_name_H-M   'P 1'
#
loop_
_entity.id
_entity.type
_entity.pdbx_description
1 polymer ?
#
loop_
_entity_poly.entity_id
_entity_poly.type
_entity_poly.pdbx_seq_one_letter_code
_entity_poly.pdbx_strand_id
1 'polypeptide(L)' 'MKIVILTGSPHHPGTSEQLADAFEKAVRENGHQV' A
#
# COMPACT_ATOMS: atom_id res chain seq x y z
N MET A 1 -15.19 2.04 2.07
CA MET A 1 -14.33 2.00 3.27
C MET A 1 -13.12 2.87 3.00
N LYS A 2 -12.64 3.60 4.02
CA LYS A 2 -11.43 4.43 3.92
C LYS A 2 -10.29 3.72 4.66
N ILE A 3 -9.17 3.48 4.00
CA ILE A 3 -8.05 2.67 4.49
C ILE A 3 -6.79 3.53 4.52
N VAL A 4 -6.04 3.51 5.61
CA VAL A 4 -4.77 4.25 5.72
C VAL A 4 -3.62 3.24 5.71
N ILE A 5 -2.63 3.44 4.83
CA ILE A 5 -1.41 2.64 4.75
C ILE A 5 -0.27 3.44 5.36
N LEU A 6 0.42 2.87 6.35
CA LEU A 6 1.62 3.46 6.96
C LEU A 6 2.81 2.55 6.67
N THR A 7 3.81 3.08 5.96
CA THR A 7 5.10 2.41 5.74
C THR A 7 6.19 3.24 6.40
N GLY A 8 7.15 2.57 7.04
CA GLY A 8 8.27 3.21 7.76
C GLY A 8 9.62 2.60 7.42
N SER A 9 9.72 1.85 6.32
CA SER A 9 10.97 1.23 5.90
C SER A 9 11.95 2.31 5.42
N PRO A 10 13.18 2.37 5.95
CA PRO A 10 14.19 3.30 5.46
C PRO A 10 14.82 2.87 4.13
N HIS A 11 14.58 1.63 3.68
CA HIS A 11 15.09 1.11 2.41
C HIS A 11 14.12 1.40 1.26
N HIS A 12 14.62 2.08 0.22
CA HIS A 12 13.95 2.35 -1.07
C HIS A 12 14.91 2.08 -2.24
N PRO A 13 14.62 1.14 -3.18
CA PRO A 13 13.43 0.29 -3.21
C PRO A 13 13.51 -0.87 -2.17
N GLY A 14 12.42 -1.11 -1.43
CA GLY A 14 12.35 -2.14 -0.39
C GLY A 14 11.14 -3.09 -0.51
N THR A 15 11.20 -4.27 0.13
CA THR A 15 10.08 -5.23 0.11
C THR A 15 8.82 -4.67 0.76
N SER A 16 8.95 -3.85 1.82
CA SER A 16 7.79 -3.21 2.47
C SER A 16 7.05 -2.25 1.56
N GLU A 17 7.78 -1.53 0.69
CA GLU A 17 7.21 -0.63 -0.32
C GLU A 17 6.44 -1.44 -1.37
N GLN A 18 7.06 -2.50 -1.92
CA GLN A 18 6.39 -3.37 -2.90
C GLN A 18 5.12 -4.03 -2.37
N LEU A 19 5.11 -4.42 -1.08
CA LEU A 19 3.91 -4.95 -0.43
C LEU A 19 2.83 -3.89 -0.24
N ALA A 20 3.22 -2.67 0.15
CA ALA A 20 2.29 -1.55 0.28
C ALA A 20 1.65 -1.20 -1.07
N ASP A 21 2.45 -1.15 -2.14
CA ASP A 21 1.97 -0.86 -3.50
C ASP A 21 1.00 -1.95 -4.01
N ALA A 22 1.36 -3.23 -3.81
CA ALA A 22 0.52 -4.35 -4.21
C ALA A 22 -0.83 -4.34 -3.48
N PHE A 23 -0.81 -4.03 -2.18
CA PHE A 23 -2.02 -3.89 -1.39
C PHE A 23 -2.86 -2.68 -1.84
N GLU A 24 -2.25 -1.49 -2.02
CA GLU A 24 -2.95 -0.30 -2.49
C GLU A 24 -3.67 -0.56 -3.82
N LYS A 25 -2.99 -1.21 -4.76
CA LYS A 25 -3.56 -1.56 -6.06
C LYS A 25 -4.82 -2.43 -5.91
N ALA A 26 -4.72 -3.52 -5.15
CA ALA A 26 -5.85 -4.43 -4.94
C ALA A 26 -7.03 -3.72 -4.25
N VAL A 27 -6.75 -2.86 -3.27
CA VAL A 27 -7.77 -2.10 -2.55
C VAL A 27 -8.51 -1.13 -3.48
N ARG A 28 -7.78 -0.41 -4.35
CA ARG A 28 -8.37 0.48 -5.35
C ARG A 28 -9.21 -0.28 -6.38
N GLU A 29 -8.74 -1.43 -6.85
CA GLU A 29 -9.47 -2.30 -7.78
C GLU A 29 -10.80 -2.82 -7.19
N ASN A 30 -10.87 -2.98 -5.87
CA ASN A 30 -12.09 -3.37 -5.15
C ASN A 30 -13.00 -2.17 -4.78
N GLY A 31 -12.74 -0.98 -5.32
CA GLY A 31 -13.59 0.21 -5.12
C GLY A 31 -13.48 0.83 -3.73
N HIS A 32 -12.41 0.55 -2.99
CA HIS A 32 -12.13 1.19 -1.72
C HIS A 32 -11.26 2.44 -1.92
N GLN A 33 -11.33 3.35 -0.93
CA GLN A 33 -10.49 4.54 -0.90
C GLN A 33 -9.31 4.29 0.04
N VAL A 34 -8.11 4.44 -0.51
CA VAL A 34 -6.86 4.49 0.25
C VAL A 34 -6.49 5.96 0.44
#